data_AF-A0A6N6MQ14-F1
#
_entry.id   AF-A0A6N6MQ14-F1
#
_cell.length_a   1.000
_cell.length_b   1.000
_cell.length_c   1.000
_cell.angle_alpha   90.00
_cell.angle_beta   90.00
_cell.angle_gamma   90.00
#
_symmetry.space_group_name_H-M   'P 1'
#
loop_
_entity.id
_entity.type
_entity.pdbx_description
1 polymer ?
#
loop_
_entity_poly.entity_id
_entity_poly.type
_entity_poly.pdbx_seq_one_letter_code
_entity_poly.pdbx_strand_id
1 'polypeptide(L)' 'MTRTDTSPASVREDGRHARDRGDPADANPHPPGSAEHDLWRRGWERPDDEGNAAGKAARGGEG' A
#
# COMPACT_ATOMS: atom_id res chain seq x y z
N MET A 1 -10.80 15.68 18.36
CA MET A 1 -10.89 14.64 17.31
C MET A 1 -9.89 15.03 16.24
N THR A 2 -8.72 14.39 16.21
CA THR A 2 -7.70 14.64 15.18
C THR A 2 -8.23 14.08 13.87
N ARG A 3 -8.67 14.98 12.97
CA ARG A 3 -8.89 14.62 11.57
C ARG A 3 -7.51 14.25 11.06
N THR A 4 -7.19 12.96 11.02
CA THR A 4 -5.98 12.45 10.40
C THR A 4 -6.01 12.96 8.97
N ASP A 5 -5.27 14.03 8.71
CA ASP A 5 -4.97 14.47 7.36
C ASP A 5 -4.06 13.37 6.80
N THR A 6 -4.66 12.28 6.33
CA THR A 6 -3.90 11.23 5.67
C THR A 6 -3.48 11.81 4.35
N SER A 7 -2.30 12.44 4.35
CA SER A 7 -1.73 13.02 3.16
C SER A 7 -1.67 11.97 2.04
N PRO A 8 -1.81 12.35 0.76
CA PRO A 8 -1.91 11.41 -0.36
C PRO A 8 -0.72 10.46 -0.48
N ALA A 9 0.47 10.87 0.02
CA ALA A 9 1.65 10.01 0.10
C ALA A 9 1.48 8.88 1.14
N SER A 10 0.93 9.19 2.32
CA SER A 10 0.66 8.21 3.38
C SER A 10 -0.35 7.16 2.94
N VAL A 11 -1.38 7.56 2.20
CA VAL A 11 -2.37 6.62 1.63
C VAL A 11 -1.71 5.64 0.65
N ARG A 12 -0.82 6.13 -0.22
CA ARG A 12 -0.07 5.29 -1.16
C ARG A 12 0.87 4.33 -0.43
N GLU A 13 1.55 4.82 0.60
CA GLU A 13 2.48 4.02 1.39
C GLU A 13 1.77 2.89 2.15
N ASP A 14 0.57 3.16 2.69
CA ASP A 14 -0.27 2.13 3.31
C ASP A 14 -0.64 1.02 2.32
N GLY A 15 -0.98 1.37 1.06
CA GLY A 15 -1.22 0.40 0.00
C GLY A 15 0.00 -0.47 -0.33
N ARG A 16 1.20 0.13 -0.36
CA ARG A 16 2.46 -0.63 -0.53
C ARG A 16 2.66 -1.62 0.62
N HIS A 17 2.47 -1.16 1.86
CA HIS A 17 2.64 -1.97 3.06
C HIS A 17 1.61 -3.10 3.14
N ALA A 18 0.37 -2.88 2.68
CA ALA A 18 -0.63 -3.93 2.58
C ALA A 18 -0.18 -5.03 1.62
N ARG A 19 0.30 -4.67 0.42
CA ARG A 19 0.85 -5.66 -0.51
C ARG A 19 2.08 -6.39 0.03
N ASP A 20 3.01 -5.67 0.65
CA ASP A 20 4.22 -6.25 1.25
C ASP A 20 3.89 -7.32 2.31
N ARG A 21 2.85 -7.07 3.11
CA ARG A 21 2.29 -8.05 4.06
C ARG A 21 1.59 -9.24 3.41
N GLY A 22 1.35 -9.21 2.09
CA GLY A 22 0.58 -10.22 1.35
C GLY A 22 -0.93 -10.01 1.41
N ASP A 23 -1.38 -8.82 1.80
CA ASP A 23 -2.79 -8.49 1.94
C ASP A 23 -3.46 -8.26 0.57
N PRO A 24 -4.67 -8.78 0.31
CA PRO A 24 -5.38 -8.56 -0.95
C PRO A 24 -5.76 -7.09 -1.18
N ALA A 25 -5.91 -6.70 -2.45
CA ALA A 25 -6.36 -5.36 -2.82
C ALA A 25 -7.75 -4.97 -2.28
N ASP A 26 -8.57 -5.96 -1.90
CA ASP A 26 -9.91 -5.77 -1.33
C ASP A 26 -9.89 -5.31 0.13
N ALA A 27 -8.76 -5.44 0.84
CA ALA A 27 -8.63 -4.92 2.20
C ALA A 27 -8.37 -3.41 2.26
N ASN A 28 -8.49 -2.71 1.13
CA ASN A 28 -8.45 -1.27 1.08
C ASN A 28 -9.50 -0.69 2.05
N PRO A 29 -9.11 0.03 3.11
CA PRO A 29 -10.06 0.54 4.09
C PRO A 29 -10.87 1.74 3.56
N HIS A 30 -10.48 2.30 2.41
CA HIS A 30 -11.12 3.46 1.83
C HIS A 30 -12.34 3.05 0.97
N PRO A 31 -13.40 3.87 0.93
CA PRO A 31 -14.57 3.56 0.13
C PRO A 31 -14.25 3.59 -1.38
N PRO A 32 -14.78 2.63 -2.18
CA PRO A 32 -14.55 2.59 -3.62
C PRO A 32 -15.06 3.86 -4.30
N GLY A 33 -14.26 4.42 -5.20
CA GLY A 33 -14.56 5.67 -5.92
C GLY A 33 -14.06 6.94 -5.23
N SER A 34 -13.50 6.85 -4.02
CA SER A 34 -12.80 7.97 -3.38
C SER A 34 -11.36 8.09 -3.85
N ALA A 35 -10.82 9.32 -3.82
CA ALA A 35 -9.44 9.58 -4.20
C ALA A 35 -8.45 8.76 -3.36
N GLU A 36 -8.71 8.60 -2.06
CA GLU A 36 -7.91 7.77 -1.17
C GLU A 36 -7.92 6.29 -1.58
N HIS A 37 -9.08 5.74 -2.01
CA HIS A 37 -9.15 4.36 -2.48
C HIS A 37 -8.28 4.16 -3.73
N ASP A 38 -8.33 5.09 -4.69
CA ASP A 38 -7.47 5.06 -5.87
C ASP A 38 -5.98 5.26 -5.54
N LEU A 39 -5.65 6.13 -4.59
CA LEU A 39 -4.27 6.36 -4.16
C LEU A 39 -3.69 5.12 -3.46
N TRP A 40 -4.45 4.51 -2.56
CA TRP A 40 -4.05 3.30 -1.85
C TRP A 40 -3.85 2.15 -2.83
N ARG A 41 -4.82 1.95 -3.72
CA ARG A 41 -4.77 0.90 -4.74
C ARG A 41 -3.58 1.09 -5.68
N ARG A 42 -3.25 2.32 -6.08
CA ARG A 42 -2.04 2.61 -6.87
C ARG A 42 -0.75 2.23 -6.14
N GLY A 43 -0.66 2.51 -4.84
CA GLY A 43 0.46 2.08 -4.00
C GLY A 43 0.57 0.56 -3.92
N TRP A 44 -0.56 -0.11 -3.73
CA TRP A 44 -0.65 -1.57 -3.75
C TRP A 44 -0.25 -2.15 -5.11
N GLU A 45 -0.72 -1.60 -6.24
CA GLU A 45 -0.43 -2.12 -7.59
C GLU A 45 1.00 -1.84 -8.07
N ARG A 46 1.58 -0.68 -7.74
CA ARG A 46 2.89 -0.21 -8.21
C ARG A 46 3.82 0.16 -7.03
N PRO A 47 4.32 -0.83 -6.28
CA PRO A 47 5.22 -0.56 -5.15
C PRO A 47 6.58 0.01 -5.57
N ASP A 48 7.01 -0.23 -6.82
CA ASP A 48 8.40 -0.05 -7.28
C ASP A 48 8.72 1.32 -7.91
N ASP A 49 7.72 2.19 -8.14
CA ASP A 49 7.89 3.38 -8.99
C ASP A 49 8.74 4.51 -8.36
N GLU A 50 9.05 4.43 -7.06
CA GLU A 50 9.77 5.50 -6.33
C GLU A 50 10.91 5.01 -5.42
N GLY A 51 11.42 3.78 -5.62
CA GLY A 51 12.52 3.32 -4.76
C GLY A 51 13.12 1.98 -5.11
N ASN A 52 14.35 2.01 -5.62
CA ASN A 52 15.36 0.96 -5.52
C ASN A 52 15.72 0.65 -4.03
N ALA A 53 14.76 0.52 -3.12
CA ALA A 53 15.04 0.50 -1.68
C ALA A 53 13.97 -0.20 -0.83
N ALA A 54 13.61 -1.45 -1.14
CA ALA A 54 13.15 -2.41 -0.12
C ALA A 54 13.30 -3.83 -0.66
N GLY A 55 14.23 -4.58 -0.11
CA GLY A 55 14.64 -5.87 -0.63
C GLY A 55 13.56 -6.95 -0.49
N LYS A 56 13.75 -8.01 -1.29
CA LYS A 56 13.57 -9.40 -0.90
C LYS A 56 13.08 -9.63 0.55
N ALA A 57 11.77 -9.73 0.72
CA ALA A 57 11.09 -10.52 1.76
C ALA A 57 9.62 -10.51 1.32
N ALA A 58 8.96 -11.57 0.89
CA ALA A 58 9.00 -12.91 1.42
C ALA A 58 8.51 -13.91 0.35
N ARG A 59 9.40 -14.79 -0.12
CA ARG A 59 9.04 -16.20 -0.36
C ARG A 59 10.32 -17.03 -0.48
N GLY A 60 10.49 -17.95 0.46
CA GLY A 60 11.43 -19.07 0.35
C GLY A 60 12.38 -19.20 1.53
N GLY A 61 11.85 -19.59 2.69
CA GLY A 61 12.63 -20.31 3.67
C GLY A 61 12.80 -21.77 3.25
N GLU A 62 13.96 -22.31 3.63
CA GLU A 62 14.25 -23.72 3.98
C GLU A 62 14.27 -24.79 2.87
N GLY A 63 15.42 -25.48 2.78
CA GLY A 63 15.69 -26.65 1.94
C GLY A 63 17.15 -26.75 1.54
#